data_AF-A0A4P6PK55-F1
#
_entry.id   AF-A0A4P6PK55-F1
#
_cell.length_a   1.000
_cell.length_b   1.000
_cell.length_c   1.000
_cell.angle_alpha   90.00
_cell.angle_beta   90.00
_cell.angle_gamma   90.00
#
_symmetry.space_group_name_H-M   'P 1'
#
loop_
_entity.id
_entity.type
_entity.pdbx_description
1 polymer ?
#
loop_
_entity_poly.entity_id
_entity_poly.type
_entity_poly.pdbx_seq_one_letter_code
_entity_poly.pdbx_strand_id
1 'polypeptide(L)'
;MNRLVFSTQLCASVCSVVENQYDLNGNRTSIVYPGGLSVSYNYGADNRLESVATTYSNNTEIISFGYDTANRLTGILYPSGVNSSFGYDAENHMISIKHGNFVDREIHRNALGFKTTECINAGISPTISTTHRSIKTHNDADQLISERVQQGTNWTDIAYGYNDNGGLASIGSPDSDPEFFSYDYNNRLTETTKDTNHTKYVYDASGARIGRVHNSGTNYFVIDYVDGLKRPLAETDAQGNITRYYVWNGSQLLCHIEANGDTYYYHADELGSTLALTDESGAVTDQFAYMPYGTATHIGLTDTPFRWLGGYGVYYDIDTELHLTLHRAYSCSLKRFISPDPLGIDGGVNVYMWANMNPLFFVDPYGLCADSFSLVNGWDYDSLEDWALDTDWTDGYGAWNMANPLSSKFLPTLAVGSIVYGFQELGENMPIAFREGKEQVLKEGGAGGTFAYLAISAVEPVAYFSKGVSESVILSPLGAKVVKGKDVVDATTGYWKLYENILQGDAMSEDVINVIVPTASALLP
;
A
#
# COMPACT_ATOMS: atom_id res chain seq x y z
N MET A 1 -6.18 15.20 28.94
CA MET A 1 -5.94 14.22 27.86
C MET A 1 -4.69 13.44 28.21
N ASN A 2 -4.76 12.11 28.23
CA ASN A 2 -3.61 11.25 28.47
C ASN A 2 -2.78 11.19 27.18
N ARG A 3 -1.83 12.11 27.03
CA ARG A 3 -0.89 12.12 25.89
C ARG A 3 0.48 11.65 26.36
N LEU A 4 1.18 10.91 25.50
CA LEU A 4 2.51 10.41 25.79
C LEU A 4 3.51 11.59 25.77
N VAL A 5 3.99 11.97 26.96
CA VAL A 5 4.92 13.10 27.16
C VAL A 5 6.39 12.67 27.19
N PHE A 6 6.67 11.40 27.47
CA PHE A 6 8.00 10.82 27.27
C PHE A 6 7.89 9.31 27.05
N SER A 7 8.90 8.74 26.39
CA SER A 7 9.09 7.29 26.29
C SER A 7 10.55 6.94 26.60
N THR A 8 10.76 5.76 27.17
CA THR A 8 12.09 5.24 27.47
C THR A 8 12.25 3.90 26.76
N GLN A 9 13.31 3.78 25.97
CA GLN A 9 13.52 2.69 25.03
C GLN A 9 14.92 2.11 25.25
N LEU A 10 15.04 0.78 25.19
CA LEU A 10 16.34 0.13 25.26
C LEU A 10 16.84 -0.17 23.85
N CYS A 11 17.74 0.65 23.33
CA CYS A 11 18.32 0.53 21.98
C CYS A 11 19.79 0.10 22.13
N ALA A 12 20.17 -1.05 21.56
CA ALA A 12 21.53 -1.61 21.70
C ALA A 12 22.03 -1.76 23.16
N SER A 13 21.13 -1.93 24.13
CA SER A 13 21.41 -1.91 25.59
C SER A 13 21.64 -0.52 26.20
N VAL A 14 21.47 0.56 25.43
CA VAL A 14 21.49 1.95 25.90
C VAL A 14 20.07 2.45 26.08
N CYS A 15 19.85 3.14 27.20
CA CYS A 15 18.57 3.78 27.51
C CYS A 15 18.44 5.08 26.70
N SER A 16 17.53 5.08 25.72
CA SER A 16 17.17 6.22 24.89
C SER A 16 15.86 6.83 25.38
N VAL A 17 15.84 8.14 25.58
CA VAL A 17 14.65 8.87 26.03
C VAL A 17 14.18 9.81 24.94
N VAL A 18 12.89 9.76 24.64
CA VAL A 18 12.21 10.70 23.74
C VAL A 18 11.21 11.49 24.57
N GLU A 19 11.28 12.81 24.53
CA GLU A 19 10.36 13.71 25.25
C GLU A 19 9.48 14.47 24.26
N ASN A 20 8.19 14.64 24.57
CA ASN A 20 7.21 15.31 23.73
C ASN A 20 6.53 16.45 24.49
N GLN A 21 6.24 17.53 23.79
CA GLN A 21 5.41 18.64 24.30
C GLN A 21 4.24 18.90 23.36
N TYR A 22 3.14 19.38 23.92
CA TYR A 22 1.91 19.64 23.20
C TYR A 22 1.32 20.98 23.59
N ASP A 23 0.58 21.59 22.67
CA ASP A 23 -0.31 22.72 22.98
C ASP A 23 -1.68 22.24 23.53
N LEU A 24 -2.58 23.18 23.79
CA LEU A 24 -3.94 22.89 24.29
C LEU A 24 -4.86 22.24 23.26
N ASN A 25 -4.58 22.44 21.96
CA ASN A 25 -5.30 21.79 20.86
C ASN A 25 -4.81 20.36 20.65
N GLY A 26 -3.68 20.00 21.26
CA GLY A 26 -3.09 18.68 21.16
C GLY A 26 -2.05 18.55 20.06
N ASN A 27 -1.68 19.62 19.38
CA ASN A 27 -0.61 19.50 18.41
C ASN A 27 0.70 19.30 19.15
N ARG A 28 1.54 18.41 18.63
CA ARG A 28 2.89 18.23 19.15
C ARG A 28 3.72 19.45 18.78
N THR A 29 4.19 20.20 19.77
CA THR A 29 4.96 21.44 19.61
C THR A 29 6.47 21.23 19.73
N SER A 30 6.90 20.15 20.39
CA SER A 30 8.32 19.83 20.52
C SER A 30 8.55 18.33 20.71
N ILE A 31 9.70 17.86 20.21
CA ILE A 31 10.28 16.56 20.54
C ILE A 31 11.76 16.76 20.87
N VAL A 32 12.23 16.14 21.95
CA VAL A 32 13.66 15.99 22.23
C VAL A 32 14.05 14.54 21.97
N TYR A 33 14.98 14.36 21.04
CA TYR A 33 15.50 13.06 20.64
C TYR A 33 16.66 12.68 21.58
N PRO A 34 16.99 11.39 21.72
CA PRO A 34 18.23 10.98 22.38
C PRO A 34 19.44 11.65 21.74
N GLY A 35 20.51 11.91 22.48
CA GLY A 35 21.72 12.52 21.92
C GLY A 35 21.63 14.02 21.61
N GLY A 36 20.51 14.67 21.93
CA GLY A 36 20.43 16.14 22.06
C GLY A 36 19.90 16.89 20.84
N LEU A 37 19.43 16.22 19.79
CA LEU A 37 18.62 16.86 18.76
C LEU A 37 17.26 17.26 19.36
N SER A 38 16.85 18.51 19.14
CA SER A 38 15.50 18.96 19.45
C SER A 38 14.79 19.42 18.18
N VAL A 39 13.50 19.10 18.08
CA VAL A 39 12.65 19.45 16.95
C VAL A 39 11.43 20.19 17.46
N SER A 40 11.19 21.40 16.98
CA SER A 40 10.01 22.20 17.33
C SER A 40 9.09 22.39 16.14
N TYR A 41 7.80 22.42 16.41
CA TYR A 41 6.72 22.51 15.44
C TYR A 41 5.91 23.77 15.75
N ASN A 42 5.86 24.69 14.79
CA ASN A 42 5.13 25.93 14.93
C ASN A 42 3.84 25.86 14.13
N TYR A 43 2.71 26.15 14.79
CA TYR A 43 1.39 26.13 14.18
C TYR A 43 0.83 27.54 14.10
N GLY A 44 0.16 27.85 12.99
CA GLY A 44 -0.60 29.07 12.80
C GLY A 44 -1.86 29.12 13.66
N ALA A 45 -2.56 30.26 13.61
CA ALA A 45 -3.79 30.48 14.38
C ALA A 45 -4.94 29.54 13.99
N ASP A 46 -4.86 28.91 12.83
CA ASP A 46 -5.79 27.94 12.27
C ASP A 46 -5.36 26.48 12.50
N ASN A 47 -4.40 26.25 13.40
CA ASN A 47 -3.91 24.93 13.81
C ASN A 47 -3.07 24.20 12.75
N ARG A 48 -2.57 24.92 11.74
CA ARG A 48 -1.79 24.37 10.63
C ARG A 48 -0.29 24.54 10.88
N LEU A 49 0.52 23.52 10.58
CA LEU A 49 1.98 23.58 10.71
C LEU A 49 2.57 24.62 9.74
N GLU A 50 3.20 25.66 10.26
CA GLU A 50 3.86 26.71 9.47
C GLU A 50 5.37 26.46 9.32
N SER A 51 6.00 25.86 10.33
CA SER A 51 7.41 25.48 10.25
C SER A 51 7.80 24.33 11.19
N VAL A 52 8.86 23.63 10.82
CA VAL A 52 9.60 22.70 11.66
C VAL A 52 11.03 23.23 11.81
N ALA A 53 11.49 23.39 13.05
CA ALA A 53 12.84 23.81 13.34
C ALA A 53 13.61 22.72 14.08
N THR A 54 14.80 22.38 13.58
CA THR A 54 15.73 21.42 14.16
C THR A 54 16.87 22.18 14.82
N THR A 55 17.18 21.86 16.06
CA THR A 55 18.34 22.41 16.77
C THR A 55 19.26 21.27 17.20
N TYR A 56 20.46 21.23 16.62
CA TYR A 56 21.50 20.26 16.92
C TYR A 56 22.86 20.96 17.07
N SER A 57 23.59 20.66 18.13
CA SER A 57 24.92 21.25 18.40
C SER A 57 24.98 22.79 18.29
N ASN A 58 23.91 23.48 18.74
CA ASN A 58 23.69 24.93 18.64
C ASN A 58 23.50 25.50 17.23
N ASN A 59 23.40 24.67 16.19
CA ASN A 59 22.89 25.08 14.88
C ASN A 59 21.37 24.92 14.86
N THR A 60 20.65 25.89 14.29
CA THR A 60 19.20 25.81 14.12
C THR A 60 18.83 26.00 12.66
N GLU A 61 18.13 25.02 12.13
CA GLU A 61 17.65 24.99 10.75
C GLU A 61 16.12 24.99 10.75
N ILE A 62 15.50 25.72 9.83
CA ILE A 62 14.05 25.91 9.78
C ILE A 62 13.53 25.56 8.39
N ILE A 63 12.61 24.61 8.33
CA ILE A 63 11.83 24.27 7.14
C ILE A 63 10.47 24.94 7.28
N SER A 64 10.05 25.72 6.29
CA SER A 64 8.78 26.47 6.31
C SER A 64 7.80 25.94 5.28
N PHE A 65 6.51 25.94 5.61
CA PHE A 65 5.43 25.41 4.79
C PHE A 65 4.53 26.54 4.29
N GLY A 66 4.28 26.57 2.98
CA GLY A 66 3.37 27.51 2.34
C GLY A 66 2.08 26.83 1.93
N TYR A 67 0.95 27.55 1.99
CA TYR A 67 -0.36 26.99 1.69
C TYR A 67 -1.26 27.98 0.95
N ASP A 68 -2.25 27.46 0.24
CA ASP A 68 -3.33 28.26 -0.34
C ASP A 68 -4.52 28.47 0.61
N THR A 69 -5.54 29.19 0.11
CA THR A 69 -6.78 29.47 0.83
C THR A 69 -7.67 28.25 1.04
N ALA A 70 -7.39 27.14 0.36
CA ALA A 70 -8.06 25.85 0.54
C ALA A 70 -7.28 24.93 1.51
N ASN A 71 -6.29 25.46 2.22
CA ASN A 71 -5.42 24.76 3.15
C ASN A 71 -4.57 23.64 2.51
N ARG A 72 -4.34 23.71 1.20
CA ARG A 72 -3.46 22.77 0.49
C ARG A 72 -2.03 23.25 0.55
N LEU A 73 -1.08 22.33 0.73
CA LEU A 73 0.35 22.65 0.77
C LEU A 73 0.82 23.09 -0.61
N THR A 74 1.23 24.34 -0.77
CA THR A 74 1.70 24.89 -2.04
C THR A 74 3.22 24.97 -2.14
N GLY A 75 3.94 24.84 -1.02
CA GLY A 75 5.40 24.80 -1.07
C GLY A 75 6.09 24.48 0.25
N ILE A 76 7.37 24.14 0.13
CA ILE A 76 8.28 23.89 1.25
C ILE A 76 9.56 24.65 0.97
N LEU A 77 9.94 25.55 1.88
CA LEU A 77 11.21 26.27 1.83
C LEU A 77 12.21 25.63 2.79
N TYR A 78 13.31 25.10 2.24
CA TYR A 78 14.39 24.50 3.02
C TYR A 78 15.43 25.55 3.44
N PRO A 79 16.23 25.30 4.49
CA PRO A 79 17.27 26.21 5.00
C PRO A 79 18.29 26.65 3.95
N SER A 80 18.61 25.78 2.99
CA SER A 80 19.50 26.07 1.86
C SER A 80 18.93 27.10 0.87
N GLY A 81 17.64 27.43 0.97
CA GLY A 81 16.91 28.26 0.01
C GLY A 81 16.31 27.48 -1.16
N VAL A 82 16.54 26.15 -1.23
CA VAL A 82 15.79 25.28 -2.15
C VAL A 82 14.30 25.40 -1.82
N ASN A 83 13.48 25.59 -2.85
CA ASN A 83 12.05 25.73 -2.71
C ASN A 83 11.33 24.62 -3.49
N SER A 84 10.42 23.95 -2.80
CA SER A 84 9.43 23.05 -3.40
C SER A 84 8.16 23.82 -3.71
N SER A 85 7.52 23.53 -4.83
CA SER A 85 6.22 24.10 -5.17
C SER A 85 5.28 23.03 -5.73
N PHE A 86 4.01 23.11 -5.32
CA PHE A 86 2.98 22.14 -5.65
C PHE A 86 1.77 22.85 -6.27
N GLY A 87 1.30 22.31 -7.40
CA GLY A 87 0.12 22.80 -8.12
C GLY A 87 -1.03 21.80 -8.03
N TYR A 88 -2.26 22.32 -7.98
CA TYR A 88 -3.48 21.52 -7.85
C TYR A 88 -4.52 21.90 -8.89
N ASP A 89 -5.35 20.94 -9.29
CA ASP A 89 -6.55 21.18 -10.08
C ASP A 89 -7.72 21.70 -9.20
N ALA A 90 -8.89 21.86 -9.82
CA ALA A 90 -10.10 22.33 -9.15
C ALA A 90 -10.70 21.28 -8.20
N GLU A 91 -10.36 20.00 -8.42
CA GLU A 91 -10.81 18.83 -7.66
C GLU A 91 -9.82 18.46 -6.53
N ASN A 92 -8.82 19.31 -6.25
CA ASN A 92 -7.79 19.13 -5.22
C ASN A 92 -6.77 18.02 -5.48
N HIS A 93 -6.62 17.55 -6.71
CA HIS A 93 -5.54 16.64 -7.04
C HIS A 93 -4.25 17.41 -7.35
N MET A 94 -3.12 16.88 -6.89
CA MET A 94 -1.81 17.40 -7.26
C MET A 94 -1.52 17.12 -8.73
N ILE A 95 -1.23 18.18 -9.48
CA ILE A 95 -0.95 18.18 -10.93
C ILE A 95 0.45 18.72 -11.28
N SER A 96 1.16 19.31 -10.31
CA SER A 96 2.54 19.75 -10.54
C SER A 96 3.38 19.66 -9.27
N ILE A 97 4.63 19.22 -9.44
CA ILE A 97 5.65 19.15 -8.39
C ILE A 97 6.92 19.75 -8.95
N LYS A 98 7.51 20.74 -8.26
CA LYS A 98 8.84 21.25 -8.59
C LYS A 98 9.69 21.34 -7.34
N HIS A 99 10.94 20.90 -7.42
CA HIS A 99 11.93 21.08 -6.36
C HIS A 99 13.16 21.75 -6.98
N GLY A 100 13.41 23.00 -6.57
CA GLY A 100 14.48 23.81 -7.14
C GLY A 100 14.44 23.83 -8.66
N ASN A 101 15.57 23.51 -9.30
CA ASN A 101 15.70 23.36 -10.75
C ASN A 101 15.96 21.91 -11.20
N PHE A 102 15.88 20.95 -10.27
CA PHE A 102 16.34 19.58 -10.48
C PHE A 102 15.21 18.54 -10.49
N VAL A 103 14.01 18.90 -10.03
CA VAL A 103 12.77 18.15 -10.26
C VAL A 103 11.71 19.09 -10.81
N ASP A 104 11.07 18.68 -11.91
CA ASP A 104 9.86 19.30 -12.44
C ASP A 104 8.97 18.20 -13.02
N ARG A 105 7.79 18.02 -12.43
CA ARG A 105 6.75 17.06 -12.81
C ARG A 105 5.47 17.79 -13.15
N GLU A 106 4.86 17.38 -14.24
CA GLU A 106 3.50 17.73 -14.62
C GLU A 106 2.67 16.44 -14.71
N ILE A 107 1.56 16.39 -13.99
CA ILE A 107 0.75 15.18 -13.80
C ILE A 107 -0.64 15.44 -14.39
N HIS A 108 -1.03 14.61 -15.35
CA HIS A 108 -2.36 14.61 -15.91
C HIS A 108 -3.19 13.48 -15.32
N ARG A 109 -4.44 13.80 -14.97
CA ARG A 109 -5.39 12.88 -14.35
C ARG A 109 -6.69 12.83 -15.14
N ASN A 110 -7.38 11.70 -15.07
CA ASN A 110 -8.74 11.60 -15.58
C ASN A 110 -9.76 12.15 -14.56
N ALA A 111 -11.04 12.14 -14.92
CA ALA A 111 -12.12 12.62 -14.06
C ALA A 111 -12.29 11.85 -12.73
N LEU A 112 -11.68 10.67 -12.60
CA LEU A 112 -11.67 9.87 -11.36
C LEU A 112 -10.42 10.14 -10.51
N GLY A 113 -9.54 11.06 -10.92
CA GLY A 113 -8.30 11.39 -10.21
C GLY A 113 -7.12 10.44 -10.50
N PHE A 114 -7.30 9.43 -11.37
CA PHE A 114 -6.22 8.50 -11.72
C PHE A 114 -5.21 9.17 -12.64
N LYS A 115 -3.91 9.01 -12.33
CA LYS A 115 -2.79 9.47 -13.16
C LYS A 115 -2.85 8.77 -14.52
N THR A 116 -3.03 9.54 -15.58
CA THR A 116 -2.97 9.06 -16.98
C THR A 116 -1.61 9.29 -17.61
N THR A 117 -0.92 10.36 -17.19
CA THR A 117 0.39 10.73 -17.72
C THR A 117 1.16 11.54 -16.68
N GLU A 118 2.48 11.35 -16.66
CA GLU A 118 3.42 12.19 -15.92
C GLU A 118 4.53 12.63 -16.88
N CYS A 119 4.67 13.95 -17.05
CA CYS A 119 5.73 14.57 -17.83
C CYS A 119 6.88 14.95 -16.90
N ILE A 120 8.09 14.46 -17.21
CA ILE A 120 9.31 14.74 -16.46
C ILE A 120 10.07 15.85 -17.19
N ASN A 121 9.91 17.09 -16.74
CA ASN A 121 10.54 18.28 -17.33
C ASN A 121 11.96 18.52 -16.79
N ALA A 122 12.26 18.04 -15.57
CA ALA A 122 13.60 18.01 -14.97
C ALA A 122 13.75 16.83 -14.01
N GLY A 123 14.97 16.30 -13.88
CA GLY A 123 15.28 15.09 -13.10
C GLY A 123 15.44 13.85 -13.97
N ILE A 124 15.49 12.67 -13.37
CA ILE A 124 15.68 11.40 -14.08
C ILE A 124 14.35 10.67 -14.34
N SER A 125 14.36 9.82 -15.37
CA SER A 125 13.26 8.90 -15.71
C SER A 125 13.57 7.49 -15.23
N PRO A 126 12.54 6.67 -14.93
CA PRO A 126 12.77 5.28 -14.57
C PRO A 126 13.33 4.50 -15.76
N THR A 127 14.30 3.63 -15.49
CA THR A 127 14.90 2.75 -16.50
C THR A 127 13.92 1.64 -16.86
N ILE A 128 13.45 1.64 -18.11
CA ILE A 128 12.58 0.58 -18.63
C ILE A 128 13.43 -0.62 -19.02
N SER A 129 13.29 -1.73 -18.28
CA SER A 129 13.83 -3.02 -18.69
C SER A 129 12.98 -3.56 -19.85
N THR A 130 13.54 -3.58 -21.06
CA THR A 130 12.82 -3.85 -22.31
C THR A 130 12.71 -5.35 -22.67
N THR A 131 13.25 -6.25 -21.84
CA THR A 131 13.21 -7.69 -22.13
C THR A 131 13.03 -8.51 -20.86
N HIS A 132 11.77 -8.69 -20.45
CA HIS A 132 11.40 -9.76 -19.53
C HIS A 132 10.04 -10.31 -19.94
N ARG A 133 10.05 -11.47 -20.59
CA ARG A 133 8.87 -12.34 -20.57
C ARG A 133 9.01 -13.19 -19.32
N SER A 134 7.96 -13.29 -18.53
CA SER A 134 7.91 -14.32 -17.50
C SER A 134 6.63 -15.12 -17.52
N ILE A 135 6.76 -16.39 -17.15
CA ILE A 135 5.64 -17.33 -17.01
C ILE A 135 5.57 -17.66 -15.52
N LYS A 136 4.48 -17.24 -14.87
CA LYS A 136 4.27 -17.42 -13.43
C LYS A 136 3.20 -18.47 -13.18
N THR A 137 3.47 -19.40 -12.27
CA THR A 137 2.50 -20.43 -11.84
C THR A 137 2.13 -20.21 -10.40
N HIS A 138 0.84 -20.27 -10.10
CA HIS A 138 0.32 -20.13 -8.74
C HIS A 138 -0.42 -21.41 -8.31
N ASN A 139 -0.41 -21.67 -7.00
CA ASN A 139 -1.27 -22.69 -6.39
C ASN A 139 -2.64 -22.11 -6.00
N ASP A 140 -3.49 -22.93 -5.37
CA ASP A 140 -4.86 -22.55 -5.00
C ASP A 140 -4.94 -21.50 -3.87
N ALA A 141 -3.81 -21.20 -3.21
CA ALA A 141 -3.69 -20.16 -2.18
C ALA A 141 -3.09 -18.85 -2.72
N ASP A 142 -3.10 -18.64 -4.04
CA ASP A 142 -2.52 -17.48 -4.75
C ASP A 142 -1.01 -17.26 -4.53
N GLN A 143 -0.31 -18.27 -4.03
CA GLN A 143 1.13 -18.28 -3.85
C GLN A 143 1.83 -18.52 -5.18
N LEU A 144 2.84 -17.71 -5.49
CA LEU A 144 3.67 -17.86 -6.70
C LEU A 144 4.64 -19.01 -6.46
N ILE A 145 4.42 -20.19 -7.04
CA ILE A 145 5.24 -21.39 -6.78
C ILE A 145 6.38 -21.58 -7.79
N SER A 146 6.25 -21.00 -8.99
CA SER A 146 7.33 -21.00 -9.98
C SER A 146 7.25 -19.81 -10.93
N GLU A 147 8.41 -19.33 -11.36
CA GLU A 147 8.56 -18.31 -12.40
C GLU A 147 9.63 -18.75 -13.40
N ARG A 148 9.34 -18.64 -14.70
CA ARG A 148 10.35 -18.76 -15.76
C ARG A 148 10.60 -17.38 -16.35
N VAL A 149 11.81 -16.87 -16.24
CA VAL A 149 12.17 -15.51 -16.70
C VAL A 149 13.05 -15.60 -17.95
N GLN A 150 12.69 -14.87 -19.00
CA GLN A 150 13.47 -14.77 -20.23
C GLN A 150 14.31 -13.49 -20.25
N GLN A 151 15.63 -13.66 -20.36
CA GLN A 151 16.58 -12.58 -20.66
C GLN A 151 17.28 -12.86 -21.98
N GLY A 152 16.95 -12.08 -23.02
CA GLY A 152 17.39 -12.38 -24.38
C GLY A 152 16.84 -13.73 -24.85
N THR A 153 17.72 -14.67 -25.19
CA THR A 153 17.35 -16.05 -25.59
C THR A 153 17.34 -17.04 -24.42
N ASN A 154 17.88 -16.65 -23.25
CA ASN A 154 18.07 -17.55 -22.11
C ASN A 154 16.83 -17.53 -21.21
N TRP A 155 16.48 -18.71 -20.70
CA TRP A 155 15.42 -18.89 -19.70
C TRP A 155 16.03 -19.33 -18.39
N THR A 156 15.62 -18.69 -17.31
CA THR A 156 15.97 -19.06 -15.94
C THR A 156 14.70 -19.47 -15.21
N ASP A 157 14.75 -20.63 -14.57
CA ASP A 157 13.64 -21.14 -13.76
C ASP A 157 13.89 -20.78 -12.30
N ILE A 158 12.87 -20.26 -11.63
CA ILE A 158 12.89 -19.83 -10.23
C ILE A 158 11.75 -20.58 -9.53
N ALA A 159 12.08 -21.21 -8.41
CA ALA A 159 11.13 -21.88 -7.52
C ALA A 159 10.94 -21.06 -6.25
N TYR A 160 9.75 -21.17 -5.67
CA TYR A 160 9.35 -20.45 -4.47
C TYR A 160 8.75 -21.45 -3.48
N GLY A 161 9.31 -21.52 -2.28
CA GLY A 161 8.78 -22.29 -1.17
C GLY A 161 8.00 -21.41 -0.21
N TYR A 162 6.97 -21.95 0.42
CA TYR A 162 6.16 -21.25 1.43
C TYR A 162 6.09 -22.10 2.71
N ASN A 163 6.00 -21.43 3.86
CA ASN A 163 5.72 -22.09 5.13
C ASN A 163 4.21 -22.36 5.28
N ASP A 164 3.83 -23.08 6.33
CA ASP A 164 2.43 -23.48 6.58
C ASP A 164 1.49 -22.28 6.82
N ASN A 165 2.03 -21.13 7.25
CA ASN A 165 1.30 -19.87 7.41
C ASN A 165 1.26 -19.04 6.11
N GLY A 166 1.81 -19.55 5.01
CA GLY A 166 1.86 -18.88 3.72
C GLY A 166 2.89 -17.78 3.58
N GLY A 167 3.80 -17.59 4.54
CA GLY A 167 5.00 -16.75 4.33
C GLY A 167 5.95 -17.40 3.33
N LEU A 168 6.49 -16.64 2.39
CA LEU A 168 7.53 -17.09 1.46
C LEU A 168 8.72 -17.57 2.27
N ALA A 169 9.07 -18.84 2.20
CA ALA A 169 10.15 -19.47 2.96
C ALA A 169 11.45 -19.60 2.16
N SER A 170 11.37 -19.66 0.83
CA SER A 170 12.56 -19.68 -0.03
C SER A 170 12.30 -19.15 -1.44
N ILE A 171 13.34 -18.60 -2.08
CA ILE A 171 13.38 -18.23 -3.49
C ILE A 171 14.73 -18.63 -4.09
N GLY A 172 14.74 -19.27 -5.26
CA GLY A 172 15.99 -19.58 -5.95
C GLY A 172 15.80 -20.42 -7.19
N SER A 173 16.86 -20.56 -7.99
CA SER A 173 16.85 -21.59 -9.04
C SER A 173 16.86 -22.97 -8.39
N PRO A 174 16.15 -23.96 -8.94
CA PRO A 174 16.24 -25.35 -8.47
C PRO A 174 17.69 -25.89 -8.40
N ASP A 175 18.59 -25.30 -9.18
CA ASP A 175 20.01 -25.69 -9.31
C ASP A 175 20.99 -24.72 -8.60
N SER A 176 20.52 -23.72 -7.83
CA SER A 176 21.37 -22.71 -7.16
C SER A 176 21.22 -22.70 -5.64
N ASP A 177 22.08 -21.91 -4.97
CA ASP A 177 21.91 -21.54 -3.56
C ASP A 177 20.67 -20.61 -3.42
N PRO A 178 19.59 -21.07 -2.76
CA PRO A 178 18.38 -20.27 -2.61
C PRO A 178 18.53 -19.26 -1.46
N GLU A 179 17.76 -18.19 -1.54
CA GLU A 179 17.54 -17.29 -0.41
C GLU A 179 16.39 -17.83 0.45
N PHE A 180 16.56 -17.79 1.77
CA PHE A 180 15.60 -18.28 2.76
C PHE A 180 15.05 -17.13 3.59
N PHE A 181 13.81 -17.28 4.06
CA PHE A 181 13.13 -16.30 4.89
C PHE A 181 12.48 -16.99 6.10
N SER A 182 12.64 -16.40 7.27
CA SER A 182 12.04 -16.85 8.53
C SER A 182 11.12 -15.79 9.10
N TYR A 183 10.10 -16.24 9.84
CA TYR A 183 9.07 -15.38 10.40
C TYR A 183 8.86 -15.69 11.88
N ASP A 184 8.34 -14.72 12.62
CA ASP A 184 7.84 -14.97 13.97
C ASP A 184 6.40 -15.50 13.97
N TYR A 185 5.85 -15.73 15.18
CA TYR A 185 4.49 -16.20 15.36
C TYR A 185 3.41 -15.24 14.82
N ASN A 186 3.73 -13.95 14.69
CA ASN A 186 2.84 -12.93 14.15
C ASN A 186 3.04 -12.75 12.63
N ASN A 187 3.70 -13.70 11.95
CA ASN A 187 4.02 -13.68 10.52
C ASN A 187 4.85 -12.46 10.07
N ARG A 188 5.64 -11.86 10.97
CA ARG A 188 6.59 -10.79 10.63
C ARG A 188 7.92 -11.40 10.23
N LEU A 189 8.54 -10.88 9.17
CA LEU A 189 9.85 -11.32 8.68
C LEU A 189 10.93 -11.07 9.73
N THR A 190 11.60 -12.11 10.23
CA THR A 190 12.64 -12.02 11.27
C THR A 190 14.04 -12.28 10.76
N GLU A 191 14.22 -13.03 9.68
CA GLU A 191 15.54 -13.31 9.11
C GLU A 191 15.45 -13.59 7.61
N THR A 192 16.41 -13.08 6.85
CA THR A 192 16.73 -13.55 5.50
C THR A 192 18.13 -14.15 5.49
N THR A 193 18.34 -15.19 4.68
CA THR A 193 19.65 -15.83 4.50
C THR A 193 19.91 -16.11 3.04
N LYS A 194 21.03 -15.62 2.53
CA LYS A 194 21.51 -15.88 1.16
C LYS A 194 23.01 -16.09 1.18
N ASP A 195 23.46 -17.27 0.80
CA ASP A 195 24.84 -17.72 0.96
C ASP A 195 25.32 -17.58 2.41
N THR A 196 26.38 -16.80 2.66
CA THR A 196 26.86 -16.49 4.00
C THR A 196 26.18 -15.26 4.61
N ASN A 197 25.36 -14.53 3.87
CA ASN A 197 24.71 -13.30 4.32
C ASN A 197 23.46 -13.60 5.13
N HIS A 198 23.42 -13.07 6.35
CA HIS A 198 22.27 -13.15 7.24
C HIS A 198 21.81 -11.73 7.58
N THR A 199 20.52 -11.44 7.37
CA THR A 199 19.91 -10.18 7.80
C THR A 199 18.77 -10.49 8.75
N LYS A 200 18.86 -10.04 9.99
CA LYS A 200 17.84 -10.23 11.03
C LYS A 200 17.12 -8.93 11.34
N TYR A 201 15.83 -9.03 11.55
CA TYR A 201 14.97 -7.92 11.95
C TYR A 201 14.46 -8.17 13.37
N VAL A 202 14.61 -7.15 14.22
CA VAL A 202 14.20 -7.20 15.62
C VAL A 202 12.96 -6.32 15.79
N TYR A 203 11.93 -6.86 16.43
CA TYR A 203 10.68 -6.16 16.68
C TYR A 203 10.41 -6.08 18.17
N ASP A 204 9.73 -5.03 18.59
CA ASP A 204 9.13 -4.97 19.90
C ASP A 204 7.77 -5.72 19.96
N ALA A 205 7.15 -5.69 21.13
CA ALA A 205 5.86 -6.30 21.37
C ALA A 205 4.69 -5.57 20.67
N SER A 206 4.85 -4.29 20.30
CA SER A 206 3.82 -3.49 19.64
C SER A 206 3.77 -3.69 18.13
N GLY A 207 4.82 -4.27 17.53
CA GLY A 207 4.91 -4.39 16.08
C GLY A 207 6.08 -3.63 15.47
N ALA A 208 6.64 -2.64 16.19
CA ALA A 208 7.64 -1.75 15.61
C ALA A 208 8.97 -2.49 15.41
N ARG A 209 9.58 -2.29 14.23
CA ARG A 209 10.94 -2.77 13.95
C ARG A 209 11.94 -1.89 14.70
N ILE A 210 12.59 -2.45 15.72
CA ILE A 210 13.55 -1.76 16.59
C ILE A 210 15.01 -2.08 16.25
N GLY A 211 15.27 -2.97 15.30
CA GLY A 211 16.63 -3.20 14.82
C GLY A 211 16.76 -4.03 13.57
N ARG A 212 17.93 -3.92 12.96
CA ARG A 212 18.42 -4.65 11.81
C ARG A 212 19.85 -5.10 12.10
N VAL A 213 20.09 -6.40 12.04
CA VAL A 213 21.41 -7.00 12.26
C VAL A 213 21.81 -7.70 10.97
N HIS A 214 22.85 -7.22 10.32
CA HIS A 214 23.45 -7.85 9.15
C HIS A 214 24.93 -8.12 9.39
N ASN A 215 25.56 -9.00 8.61
CA ASN A 215 26.97 -9.34 8.78
C ASN A 215 27.91 -8.13 8.65
N SER A 216 27.56 -7.16 7.81
CA SER A 216 28.33 -5.93 7.59
C SER A 216 28.06 -4.83 8.63
N GLY A 217 27.00 -4.94 9.45
CA GLY A 217 26.63 -3.90 10.40
C GLY A 217 25.33 -4.15 11.15
N THR A 218 25.14 -3.46 12.27
CA THR A 218 23.92 -3.51 13.09
C THR A 218 23.42 -2.11 13.36
N ASN A 219 22.15 -1.89 13.07
CA ASN A 219 21.45 -0.64 13.29
C ASN A 219 20.26 -0.92 14.22
N TYR A 220 20.18 -0.21 15.34
CA TYR A 220 18.97 -0.18 16.17
C TYR A 220 18.23 1.14 15.95
N PHE A 221 16.92 1.11 16.18
CA PHE A 221 16.05 2.25 15.93
C PHE A 221 15.47 2.78 17.24
N VAL A 222 15.45 4.11 17.36
CA VAL A 222 14.65 4.81 18.38
C VAL A 222 13.31 5.16 17.72
N ILE A 223 12.21 4.65 18.25
CA ILE A 223 10.89 4.71 17.61
C ILE A 223 10.06 5.89 18.14
N ASP A 224 9.31 6.55 17.26
CA ASP A 224 8.26 7.47 17.67
C ASP A 224 6.99 6.69 18.05
N TYR A 225 6.78 6.45 19.35
CA TYR A 225 5.58 5.74 19.81
C TYR A 225 4.30 6.58 19.73
N VAL A 226 4.40 7.89 19.58
CA VAL A 226 3.25 8.78 19.31
C VAL A 226 2.77 8.57 17.87
N ASP A 227 3.66 8.15 16.98
CA ASP A 227 3.34 7.89 15.59
C ASP A 227 2.65 6.52 15.42
N GLY A 228 1.51 6.51 14.72
CA GLY A 228 0.80 5.28 14.36
C GLY A 228 1.62 4.37 13.44
N LEU A 229 2.45 4.94 12.56
CA LEU A 229 3.34 4.19 11.66
C LEU A 229 4.64 3.73 12.35
N LYS A 230 4.85 4.12 13.61
CA LYS A 230 6.05 3.77 14.41
C LYS A 230 7.35 4.09 13.67
N ARG A 231 7.40 5.25 13.01
CA ARG A 231 8.56 5.68 12.23
C ARG A 231 9.76 5.95 13.16
N PRO A 232 11.00 5.65 12.73
CA PRO A 232 12.17 5.87 13.56
C PRO A 232 12.52 7.37 13.62
N LEU A 233 12.92 7.82 14.81
CA LEU A 233 13.47 9.15 15.08
C LEU A 233 15.00 9.17 14.98
N ALA A 234 15.65 8.03 15.27
CA ALA A 234 17.10 7.91 15.20
C ALA A 234 17.55 6.47 14.92
N GLU A 235 18.77 6.34 14.40
CA GLU A 235 19.52 5.08 14.35
C GLU A 235 20.68 5.09 15.33
N THR A 236 21.01 3.93 15.87
CA THR A 236 22.24 3.71 16.64
C THR A 236 23.03 2.55 16.08
N ASP A 237 24.34 2.58 16.30
CA ASP A 237 25.20 1.41 16.12
C ASP A 237 24.93 0.32 17.17
N ALA A 238 25.70 -0.78 17.10
CA ALA A 238 25.62 -1.90 18.04
C ALA A 238 26.02 -1.55 19.50
N GLN A 239 26.66 -0.40 19.71
CA GLN A 239 27.06 0.11 21.03
C GLN A 239 26.04 1.14 21.58
N GLY A 240 25.04 1.52 20.78
CA GLY A 240 24.03 2.51 21.14
C GLY A 240 24.45 3.96 20.91
N ASN A 241 25.53 4.19 20.15
CA ASN A 241 25.87 5.55 19.73
C ASN A 241 24.94 5.95 18.59
N ILE A 242 24.39 7.17 18.66
CA ILE A 242 23.55 7.69 17.58
C ILE A 242 24.39 7.89 16.32
N THR A 243 23.93 7.29 15.21
CA THR A 243 24.56 7.43 13.89
C THR A 243 23.80 8.39 12.99
N ARG A 244 22.47 8.47 13.15
CA ARG A 244 21.60 9.28 12.30
C ARG A 244 20.31 9.68 13.02
N TYR A 245 19.77 10.85 12.71
CA TYR A 245 18.43 11.29 13.10
C TYR A 245 17.53 11.43 11.88
N TYR A 246 16.21 11.24 12.07
CA TYR A 246 15.18 11.44 11.06
C TYR A 246 14.13 12.42 11.54
N VAL A 247 13.88 13.47 10.76
CA VAL A 247 12.95 14.54 11.14
C VAL A 247 11.72 14.48 10.26
N TRP A 248 10.56 14.32 10.90
CA TRP A 248 9.26 14.19 10.26
C TRP A 248 8.42 15.44 10.52
N ASN A 249 7.55 15.85 9.57
CA ASN A 249 6.58 16.92 9.81
C ASN A 249 5.24 16.43 10.40
N GLY A 250 5.20 15.18 10.86
CA GLY A 250 3.99 14.47 11.24
C GLY A 250 3.42 13.62 10.11
N SER A 251 3.55 14.02 8.84
CA SER A 251 3.03 13.27 7.68
C SER A 251 4.14 12.66 6.81
N GLN A 252 5.22 13.40 6.56
CA GLN A 252 6.30 13.03 5.65
C GLN A 252 7.69 13.28 6.26
N LEU A 253 8.69 12.54 5.76
CA LEU A 253 10.11 12.75 6.07
C LEU A 253 10.60 14.07 5.47
N LEU A 254 11.27 14.89 6.28
CA LEU A 254 11.83 16.17 5.83
C LEU A 254 13.32 16.10 5.57
N CYS A 255 14.07 15.59 6.53
CA CYS A 255 15.52 15.48 6.46
C CYS A 255 16.03 14.33 7.33
N HIS A 256 17.28 13.95 7.08
CA HIS A 256 18.07 13.21 8.05
C HIS A 256 19.34 13.97 8.38
N ILE A 257 19.83 13.78 9.60
CA ILE A 257 21.03 14.41 10.12
C ILE A 257 21.98 13.31 10.55
N GLU A 258 23.17 13.26 9.95
CA GLU A 258 24.22 12.31 10.31
C GLU A 258 24.86 12.69 11.65
N ALA A 259 25.55 11.75 12.30
CA ALA A 259 26.18 11.97 13.60
C ALA A 259 27.24 13.10 13.61
N ASN A 260 27.80 13.44 12.45
CA ASN A 260 28.72 14.56 12.28
C ASN A 260 28.02 15.93 12.11
N GLY A 261 26.69 15.94 11.96
CA GLY A 261 25.86 17.13 11.75
C GLY A 261 25.50 17.41 10.29
N ASP A 262 26.03 16.65 9.33
CA ASP A 262 25.67 16.81 7.91
C ASP A 262 24.19 16.52 7.72
N THR A 263 23.49 17.37 6.97
CA THR A 263 22.03 17.29 6.84
C THR A 263 21.62 17.13 5.38
N TYR A 264 20.77 16.14 5.13
CA TYR A 264 20.24 15.86 3.79
C TYR A 264 18.72 15.98 3.79
N TYR A 265 18.20 16.79 2.89
CA TYR A 265 16.78 17.09 2.75
C TYR A 265 16.14 16.24 1.66
N TYR A 266 14.97 15.67 1.99
CA TYR A 266 14.20 14.82 1.10
C TYR A 266 13.22 15.65 0.28
N HIS A 267 13.22 15.41 -1.03
CA HIS A 267 12.29 16.00 -1.99
C HIS A 267 11.47 14.86 -2.61
N ALA A 268 10.18 14.78 -2.29
CA ALA A 268 9.34 13.62 -2.62
C ALA A 268 8.30 13.90 -3.71
N ASP A 269 7.85 12.83 -4.38
CA ASP A 269 6.70 12.85 -5.28
C ASP A 269 5.38 12.95 -4.50
N GLU A 270 4.24 12.93 -5.20
CA GLU A 270 2.97 13.01 -4.52
C GLU A 270 2.79 11.83 -3.55
N LEU A 271 3.20 10.62 -3.91
CA LEU A 271 3.04 9.42 -3.08
C LEU A 271 4.05 9.35 -1.91
N GLY A 272 4.85 10.38 -1.67
CA GLY A 272 5.87 10.38 -0.62
C GLY A 272 7.11 9.53 -0.95
N SER A 273 7.34 9.19 -2.22
CA SER A 273 8.58 8.56 -2.67
C SER A 273 9.64 9.62 -2.96
N THR A 274 10.85 9.44 -2.44
CA THR A 274 11.95 10.40 -2.59
C THR A 274 12.38 10.52 -4.05
N LEU A 275 12.27 11.70 -4.67
CA LEU A 275 12.77 11.99 -6.02
C LEU A 275 14.19 12.53 -6.03
N ALA A 276 14.62 13.21 -4.97
CA ALA A 276 15.97 13.73 -4.84
C ALA A 276 16.36 13.98 -3.38
N LEU A 277 17.67 14.03 -3.14
CA LEU A 277 18.28 14.54 -1.92
C LEU A 277 19.11 15.79 -2.21
N THR A 278 19.09 16.74 -1.29
CA THR A 278 20.04 17.87 -1.29
C THR A 278 20.76 17.99 0.04
N ASP A 279 22.03 18.39 0.02
CA ASP A 279 22.80 18.74 1.23
C ASP A 279 22.41 20.11 1.83
N GLU A 280 23.08 20.53 2.91
CA GLU A 280 22.83 21.83 3.55
C GLU A 280 23.10 23.06 2.66
N SER A 281 23.89 22.90 1.59
CA SER A 281 24.14 23.95 0.61
C SER A 281 23.08 24.02 -0.49
N GLY A 282 22.17 23.04 -0.52
CA GLY A 282 21.16 22.88 -1.56
C GLY A 282 21.68 22.19 -2.82
N ALA A 283 22.88 21.59 -2.77
CA ALA A 283 23.41 20.81 -3.89
C ALA A 283 22.75 19.43 -3.93
N VAL A 284 22.38 18.97 -5.12
CA VAL A 284 21.76 17.65 -5.31
C VAL A 284 22.80 16.56 -5.12
N THR A 285 22.59 15.69 -4.14
CA THR A 285 23.48 14.54 -3.88
C THR A 285 22.98 13.29 -4.58
N ASP A 286 21.66 13.13 -4.66
CA ASP A 286 21.02 11.94 -5.20
C ASP A 286 19.74 12.29 -5.97
N GLN A 287 19.43 11.47 -6.97
CA GLN A 287 18.18 11.49 -7.71
C GLN A 287 17.63 10.09 -7.87
N PHE A 288 16.30 9.98 -7.83
CA PHE A 288 15.58 8.73 -7.93
C PHE A 288 14.43 8.84 -8.95
N ALA A 289 14.08 7.73 -9.56
CA ALA A 289 12.85 7.55 -10.30
C ALA A 289 12.33 6.12 -10.13
N TYR A 290 11.01 5.96 -10.06
CA TYR A 290 10.40 4.68 -9.74
C TYR A 290 9.53 4.18 -10.88
N MET A 291 9.58 2.88 -11.11
CA MET A 291 8.51 2.16 -11.79
C MET A 291 7.28 2.05 -10.91
N PRO A 292 6.07 1.81 -11.47
CA PRO A 292 4.84 1.78 -10.68
C PRO A 292 4.88 0.88 -9.45
N TYR A 293 5.61 -0.23 -9.48
CA TYR A 293 5.72 -1.19 -8.37
C TYR A 293 6.99 -1.01 -7.52
N GLY A 294 7.61 0.16 -7.56
CA GLY A 294 8.70 0.57 -6.66
C GLY A 294 10.13 0.27 -7.14
N THR A 295 10.32 -0.43 -8.26
CA THR A 295 11.67 -0.61 -8.83
C THR A 295 12.29 0.73 -9.15
N ALA A 296 13.42 1.04 -8.51
CA ALA A 296 14.07 2.35 -8.58
C ALA A 296 15.18 2.40 -9.63
N THR A 297 15.33 3.56 -10.26
CA THR A 297 16.58 4.07 -10.85
C THR A 297 17.15 5.09 -9.88
N HIS A 298 18.42 4.96 -9.50
CA HIS A 298 19.08 5.81 -8.52
C HIS A 298 20.42 6.29 -9.06
N ILE A 299 20.68 7.59 -8.95
CA ILE A 299 21.97 8.22 -9.16
C ILE A 299 22.39 8.87 -7.85
N GLY A 300 23.60 8.59 -7.38
CA GLY A 300 24.16 9.12 -6.14
C GLY A 300 24.74 8.00 -5.27
N LEU A 301 25.29 8.38 -4.12
CA LEU A 301 25.98 7.47 -3.20
C LEU A 301 25.52 7.64 -1.75
N THR A 302 24.56 8.52 -1.48
CA THR A 302 24.11 8.75 -0.11
C THR A 302 23.36 7.52 0.38
N ASP A 303 23.77 7.02 1.53
CA ASP A 303 23.08 5.91 2.19
C ASP A 303 21.77 6.43 2.80
N THR A 304 20.66 6.08 2.17
CA THR A 304 19.32 6.32 2.73
C THR A 304 18.44 5.08 2.55
N PRO A 305 17.74 4.65 3.62
CA PRO A 305 16.72 3.62 3.53
C PRO A 305 15.36 4.18 3.07
N PHE A 306 15.12 5.49 3.16
CA PHE A 306 13.82 6.10 2.87
C PHE A 306 13.73 6.57 1.42
N ARG A 307 13.54 5.59 0.53
CA ARG A 307 13.46 5.76 -0.92
C ARG A 307 12.00 5.76 -1.38
N TRP A 308 11.52 4.65 -1.94
CA TRP A 308 10.14 4.50 -2.41
C TRP A 308 9.17 4.47 -1.22
N LEU A 309 8.17 5.35 -1.22
CA LEU A 309 7.30 5.64 -0.07
C LEU A 309 8.06 5.98 1.23
N GLY A 310 9.32 6.44 1.10
CA GLY A 310 10.18 6.77 2.23
C GLY A 310 9.63 7.89 3.12
N GLY A 311 8.85 8.81 2.55
CA GLY A 311 8.11 9.83 3.27
C GLY A 311 7.16 9.26 4.33
N TYR A 312 6.65 8.03 4.14
CA TYR A 312 5.80 7.35 5.11
C TYR A 312 6.57 6.33 5.97
N GLY A 313 7.90 6.31 5.90
CA GLY A 313 8.73 5.42 6.72
C GLY A 313 8.87 4.00 6.18
N VAL A 314 8.50 3.75 4.92
CA VAL A 314 8.80 2.47 4.26
C VAL A 314 10.32 2.35 4.10
N TYR A 315 10.90 1.37 4.80
CA TYR A 315 12.35 1.21 4.91
C TYR A 315 12.85 0.27 3.82
N TYR A 316 13.70 0.76 2.93
CA TYR A 316 14.40 -0.06 1.96
C TYR A 316 15.65 -0.68 2.59
N ASP A 317 15.69 -2.01 2.66
CA ASP A 317 16.89 -2.74 3.05
C ASP A 317 17.71 -3.08 1.80
N ILE A 318 18.89 -2.47 1.68
CA ILE A 318 19.74 -2.64 0.50
C ILE A 318 20.30 -4.05 0.35
N ASP A 319 20.50 -4.80 1.45
CA ASP A 319 21.10 -6.14 1.39
C ASP A 319 20.09 -7.22 1.02
N THR A 320 18.79 -6.97 1.26
CA THR A 320 17.69 -7.90 0.92
C THR A 320 16.82 -7.41 -0.25
N GLU A 321 16.99 -6.16 -0.65
CA GLU A 321 16.19 -5.45 -1.66
C GLU A 321 14.68 -5.38 -1.34
N LEU A 322 14.31 -5.62 -0.07
CA LEU A 322 12.93 -5.57 0.41
C LEU A 322 12.57 -4.16 0.88
N HIS A 323 11.33 -3.78 0.64
CA HIS A 323 10.71 -2.61 1.24
C HIS A 323 9.90 -3.06 2.44
N LEU A 324 10.31 -2.62 3.63
CA LEU A 324 9.73 -3.04 4.88
C LEU A 324 8.72 -1.98 5.33
N THR A 325 7.43 -2.32 5.19
CA THR A 325 6.32 -1.60 5.81
C THR A 325 6.28 -1.91 7.33
N LEU A 326 5.28 -1.41 8.05
CA LEU A 326 5.15 -1.71 9.48
C LEU A 326 4.89 -3.21 9.73
N HIS A 327 3.97 -3.82 8.99
CA HIS A 327 3.52 -5.19 9.23
C HIS A 327 4.06 -6.23 8.24
N ARG A 328 4.41 -5.83 7.01
CA ARG A 328 4.82 -6.77 5.96
C ARG A 328 6.06 -6.32 5.19
N ALA A 329 6.80 -7.29 4.67
CA ALA A 329 7.87 -7.05 3.71
C ALA A 329 7.33 -7.14 2.28
N TYR A 330 7.59 -6.11 1.48
CA TYR A 330 7.20 -6.01 0.08
C TYR A 330 8.41 -6.22 -0.84
N SER A 331 8.20 -7.00 -1.90
CA SER A 331 9.20 -7.22 -2.95
C SER A 331 8.78 -6.52 -4.23
N CYS A 332 9.58 -5.55 -4.69
CA CYS A 332 9.38 -4.88 -5.97
C CYS A 332 9.54 -5.83 -7.16
N SER A 333 10.43 -6.82 -7.07
CA SER A 333 10.66 -7.79 -8.14
C SER A 333 9.46 -8.73 -8.31
N LEU A 334 8.86 -9.16 -7.20
CA LEU A 334 7.65 -9.98 -7.21
C LEU A 334 6.36 -9.16 -7.39
N LYS A 335 6.42 -7.85 -7.12
CA LYS A 335 5.30 -6.90 -7.14
C LYS A 335 4.19 -7.26 -6.14
N ARG A 336 4.58 -7.81 -4.98
CA ARG A 336 3.67 -8.29 -3.94
C ARG A 336 4.35 -8.40 -2.58
N PHE A 337 3.55 -8.50 -1.52
CA PHE A 337 4.06 -8.85 -0.19
C PHE A 337 4.53 -10.31 -0.14
N ILE A 338 5.53 -10.60 0.69
CA ILE A 338 6.09 -11.95 0.84
C ILE A 338 5.39 -12.78 1.93
N SER A 339 4.54 -12.15 2.74
CA SER A 339 3.66 -12.80 3.71
C SER A 339 2.19 -12.43 3.45
N PRO A 340 1.24 -13.30 3.85
CA PRO A 340 -0.18 -12.98 3.77
C PRO A 340 -0.53 -11.77 4.63
N ASP A 341 -1.59 -11.08 4.24
CA ASP A 341 -2.20 -10.01 5.01
C ASP A 341 -2.61 -10.50 6.41
N PRO A 342 -2.15 -9.85 7.49
CA PRO A 342 -2.63 -10.14 8.84
C PRO A 342 -4.15 -9.94 9.00
N LEU A 343 -4.78 -9.09 8.19
CA LEU A 343 -6.24 -8.93 8.14
C LEU A 343 -6.94 -10.05 7.37
N GLY A 344 -6.19 -10.96 6.76
CA GLY A 344 -6.73 -12.03 5.92
C GLY A 344 -7.58 -11.47 4.78
N ILE A 345 -8.79 -11.99 4.62
CA ILE A 345 -9.71 -11.58 3.55
C ILE A 345 -10.26 -10.16 3.73
N ASP A 346 -10.18 -9.59 4.95
CA ASP A 346 -10.63 -8.23 5.22
C ASP A 346 -9.70 -7.19 4.57
N GLY A 347 -8.42 -7.53 4.38
CA GLY A 347 -7.45 -6.75 3.58
C GLY A 347 -7.62 -6.92 2.07
N GLY A 348 -8.39 -7.92 1.63
CA GLY A 348 -8.69 -8.22 0.24
C GLY A 348 -8.63 -9.71 -0.08
N VAL A 349 -9.26 -10.10 -1.20
CA VAL A 349 -9.34 -11.51 -1.62
C VAL A 349 -7.97 -12.12 -1.96
N ASN A 350 -7.01 -11.31 -2.40
CA ASN A 350 -5.62 -11.73 -2.60
C ASN A 350 -4.77 -11.19 -1.46
N VAL A 351 -4.46 -12.07 -0.50
CA VAL A 351 -3.76 -11.73 0.74
C VAL A 351 -2.29 -11.31 0.55
N TYR A 352 -1.75 -11.37 -0.66
CA TYR A 352 -0.39 -10.89 -0.97
C TYR A 352 -0.38 -9.58 -1.77
N MET A 353 -1.55 -9.07 -2.13
CA MET A 353 -1.71 -7.97 -3.07
C MET A 353 -1.08 -6.68 -2.55
N TRP A 354 -0.41 -5.96 -3.45
CA TRP A 354 0.02 -4.59 -3.19
C TRP A 354 -0.97 -3.59 -3.75
N ALA A 355 -1.37 -2.61 -2.92
CA ALA A 355 -2.07 -1.39 -3.32
C ALA A 355 -3.29 -1.60 -4.25
N ASN A 356 -4.12 -2.62 -3.98
CA ASN A 356 -5.29 -2.98 -4.82
C ASN A 356 -4.99 -3.07 -6.33
N MET A 357 -3.77 -3.50 -6.69
CA MET A 357 -3.26 -3.56 -8.06
C MET A 357 -3.19 -2.22 -8.81
N ASN A 358 -3.34 -1.08 -8.13
CA ASN A 358 -3.17 0.25 -8.70
C ASN A 358 -2.17 1.08 -7.89
N PRO A 359 -0.86 0.82 -8.06
CA PRO A 359 0.18 1.44 -7.26
C PRO A 359 0.53 2.88 -7.70
N LEU A 360 -0.19 3.41 -8.70
CA LEU A 360 -0.09 4.83 -9.10
C LEU A 360 -1.10 5.73 -8.37
N PHE A 361 -1.94 5.13 -7.52
CA PHE A 361 -2.99 5.84 -6.80
C PHE A 361 -3.10 5.43 -5.33
N PHE A 362 -2.93 4.14 -5.04
CA PHE A 362 -2.96 3.64 -3.67
C PHE A 362 -1.55 3.42 -3.12
N VAL A 363 -1.42 3.64 -1.82
CA VAL A 363 -0.23 3.33 -1.02
C VAL A 363 -0.62 2.39 0.12
N ASP A 364 0.34 1.63 0.66
CA ASP A 364 0.10 0.80 1.86
C ASP A 364 1.33 0.85 2.80
N PRO A 365 1.57 1.97 3.51
CA PRO A 365 2.74 2.10 4.39
C PRO A 365 2.64 1.23 5.65
N TYR A 366 1.43 0.87 6.08
CA TYR A 366 1.20 -0.08 7.18
C TYR A 366 1.50 -1.51 6.73
N GLY A 367 1.21 -1.85 5.48
CA GLY A 367 1.21 -3.22 5.00
C GLY A 367 0.00 -3.99 5.48
N LEU A 368 -1.19 -3.39 5.51
CA LEU A 368 -2.45 -4.02 5.95
C LEU A 368 -3.61 -3.78 4.98
N CYS A 369 -3.64 -2.63 4.31
CA CYS A 369 -4.67 -2.34 3.32
C CYS A 369 -4.23 -1.19 2.42
N ALA A 370 -4.73 -1.20 1.19
CA ALA A 370 -4.50 -0.12 0.25
C ALA A 370 -5.29 1.13 0.67
N ASP A 371 -4.58 2.23 0.94
CA ASP A 371 -5.19 3.52 1.23
C ASP A 371 -5.07 4.48 0.03
N SER A 372 -6.11 5.27 -0.19
CA SER A 372 -6.14 6.26 -1.26
C SER A 372 -5.29 7.47 -0.88
N PHE A 373 -4.46 7.94 -1.81
CA PHE A 373 -3.59 9.08 -1.58
C PHE A 373 -4.32 10.37 -1.12
N SER A 374 -5.61 10.52 -1.45
CA SER A 374 -6.42 11.67 -1.03
C SER A 374 -6.75 11.67 0.48
N LEU A 375 -6.63 10.55 1.19
CA LEU A 375 -6.88 10.45 2.63
C LEU A 375 -5.62 10.71 3.46
N VAL A 376 -4.42 10.48 2.90
CA VAL A 376 -3.14 10.68 3.60
C VAL A 376 -2.70 12.16 3.65
N ASN A 377 -3.22 13.00 2.75
CA ASN A 377 -3.02 14.46 2.78
C ASN A 377 -4.11 15.22 3.56
N GLY A 378 -5.13 14.51 4.03
CA GLY A 378 -6.09 15.05 4.98
C GLY A 378 -5.48 14.98 6.36
N TRP A 379 -5.38 16.12 7.04
CA TRP A 379 -4.85 16.22 8.40
C TRP A 379 -5.88 15.67 9.40
N ASP A 380 -6.22 14.39 9.23
CA ASP A 380 -7.16 13.65 10.04
C ASP A 380 -6.47 12.35 10.48
N TYR A 381 -5.35 12.54 11.18
CA TYR A 381 -4.63 11.49 11.91
C TYR A 381 -5.54 10.79 12.94
N ASP A 382 -6.68 11.40 13.32
CA ASP A 382 -7.67 10.82 14.24
C ASP A 382 -8.42 9.61 13.65
N SER A 383 -8.45 9.43 12.32
CA SER A 383 -9.11 8.26 11.73
C SER A 383 -8.20 7.02 11.65
N LEU A 384 -6.90 7.15 11.96
CA LEU A 384 -5.95 6.04 11.92
C LEU A 384 -5.74 5.34 13.27
N GLU A 385 -6.05 6.02 14.39
CA GLU A 385 -5.94 5.43 15.73
C GLU A 385 -7.05 4.40 16.01
N ASP A 386 -8.23 4.55 15.39
CA ASP A 386 -9.43 3.79 15.79
C ASP A 386 -9.52 2.37 15.20
N TRP A 387 -8.75 2.03 14.15
CA TRP A 387 -8.73 0.68 13.57
C TRP A 387 -7.50 -0.15 13.92
N ALA A 388 -6.41 0.49 14.38
CA ALA A 388 -5.15 -0.19 14.71
C ALA A 388 -5.02 -0.53 16.22
N LEU A 389 -5.92 -0.04 17.07
CA LEU A 389 -5.86 -0.21 18.53
C LEU A 389 -6.92 -1.14 19.14
N ASP A 390 -7.87 -1.67 18.38
CA ASP A 390 -8.82 -2.65 18.93
C ASP A 390 -8.24 -4.07 18.94
N THR A 391 -7.23 -4.27 19.80
CA THR A 391 -6.74 -5.61 20.17
C THR A 391 -7.41 -6.17 21.43
N ASP A 392 -8.41 -5.49 21.99
CA ASP A 392 -9.11 -5.95 23.19
C ASP A 392 -10.36 -6.76 22.81
N TRP A 393 -10.13 -8.03 22.46
CA TRP A 393 -11.15 -9.07 22.26
C TRP A 393 -11.90 -9.44 23.56
N THR A 394 -12.42 -8.50 24.34
CA THR A 394 -13.11 -8.84 25.62
C THR A 394 -14.48 -8.25 25.89
N ASP A 395 -15.10 -7.49 24.99
CA ASP A 395 -16.43 -6.96 25.26
C ASP A 395 -17.48 -7.54 24.30
N GLY A 396 -18.21 -8.53 24.80
CA GLY A 396 -19.29 -9.21 24.09
C GLY A 396 -20.46 -8.27 23.75
N TYR A 397 -21.06 -8.55 22.59
CA TYR A 397 -22.30 -7.95 22.07
C TYR A 397 -22.24 -6.45 21.75
N GLY A 398 -21.71 -6.13 20.57
CA GLY A 398 -21.80 -4.78 20.00
C GLY A 398 -21.39 -4.62 18.53
N ALA A 399 -21.31 -5.67 17.71
CA ALA A 399 -20.96 -5.55 16.30
C ALA A 399 -22.12 -4.98 15.46
N TRP A 400 -22.29 -3.66 15.50
CA TRP A 400 -23.10 -2.92 14.54
C TRP A 400 -22.20 -2.28 13.49
N ASN A 401 -22.03 -2.99 12.38
CA ASN A 401 -22.10 -2.44 11.02
C ASN A 401 -21.39 -1.09 10.78
N MET A 402 -20.06 -1.10 10.59
CA MET A 402 -19.34 0.05 10.04
C MET A 402 -18.47 -0.42 8.87
N ALA A 403 -19.08 -0.38 7.69
CA ALA A 403 -18.40 -0.52 6.41
C ALA A 403 -17.35 0.58 6.23
N ASN A 404 -16.24 0.19 5.59
CA ASN A 404 -15.27 1.03 4.86
C ASN A 404 -15.71 2.51 4.71
N PRO A 405 -14.90 3.51 5.15
CA PRO A 405 -15.26 4.93 5.07
C PRO A 405 -15.50 5.43 3.63
N LEU A 406 -15.20 4.62 2.60
CA LEU A 406 -15.62 4.87 1.22
C LEU A 406 -17.13 4.72 0.94
N SER A 407 -17.94 4.22 1.89
CA SER A 407 -19.39 4.08 1.67
C SER A 407 -20.21 5.36 1.91
N SER A 408 -19.65 6.40 2.55
CA SER A 408 -20.46 7.52 3.05
C SER A 408 -20.18 8.91 2.45
N LYS A 409 -19.11 9.11 1.67
CA LYS A 409 -18.75 10.45 1.16
C LYS A 409 -18.70 10.65 -0.37
N PHE A 410 -18.95 9.61 -1.17
CA PHE A 410 -19.08 9.75 -2.63
C PHE A 410 -20.32 9.03 -3.15
N LEU A 411 -21.48 9.70 -3.07
CA LEU A 411 -22.62 9.38 -3.91
C LEU A 411 -23.22 10.70 -4.44
N PRO A 412 -23.09 11.02 -5.74
CA PRO A 412 -24.17 11.74 -6.40
C PRO A 412 -25.36 10.77 -6.40
N THR A 413 -26.31 11.03 -5.50
CA THR A 413 -27.63 10.42 -5.33
C THR A 413 -27.97 9.31 -6.32
N LEU A 414 -27.46 8.10 -6.08
CA LEU A 414 -27.90 6.86 -6.73
C LEU A 414 -28.11 5.81 -5.65
N ALA A 415 -29.24 5.12 -5.76
CA ALA A 415 -29.86 4.34 -4.71
C ALA A 415 -28.95 3.24 -4.12
N VAL A 416 -29.15 3.00 -2.83
CA VAL A 416 -28.46 2.10 -1.91
C VAL A 416 -28.24 0.69 -2.47
N GLY A 417 -27.02 0.16 -2.31
CA GLY A 417 -26.79 -1.29 -2.18
C GLY A 417 -26.13 -2.03 -3.35
N SER A 418 -25.14 -1.46 -4.05
CA SER A 418 -24.36 -2.22 -5.05
C SER A 418 -22.88 -1.81 -5.03
N ILE A 419 -21.99 -2.75 -4.72
CA ILE A 419 -20.54 -2.61 -4.93
C ILE A 419 -20.28 -2.96 -6.40
N VAL A 420 -19.85 -1.97 -7.18
CA VAL A 420 -19.43 -2.17 -8.58
C VAL A 420 -17.91 -2.24 -8.61
N TYR A 421 -17.35 -3.40 -8.94
CA TYR A 421 -15.95 -3.48 -9.37
C TYR A 421 -15.87 -2.87 -10.77
N GLY A 422 -15.20 -1.73 -10.91
CA GLY A 422 -14.94 -1.12 -12.20
C GLY A 422 -13.92 -1.93 -13.00
N PHE A 423 -14.35 -2.57 -14.09
CA PHE A 423 -13.44 -3.13 -15.08
C PHE A 423 -13.34 -2.17 -16.28
N GLN A 424 -12.12 -1.97 -16.76
CA GLN A 424 -11.76 -1.09 -17.88
C GLN A 424 -12.36 -1.59 -19.22
N GLU A 425 -12.77 -0.66 -20.10
CA GLU A 425 -13.00 -0.95 -21.52
C GLU A 425 -11.69 -1.44 -22.16
N LEU A 426 -11.65 -2.72 -22.52
CA LEU A 426 -10.55 -3.29 -23.28
C LEU A 426 -10.76 -2.95 -24.76
N GLY A 427 -9.81 -2.21 -25.35
CA GLY A 427 -9.82 -1.88 -26.78
C GLY A 427 -9.71 -3.13 -27.67
N GLU A 428 -10.24 -3.01 -28.89
CA GLU A 428 -10.26 -4.09 -29.88
C GLU A 428 -8.83 -4.63 -30.13
N ASN A 429 -8.63 -5.93 -29.85
CA ASN A 429 -7.43 -6.76 -30.11
C ASN A 429 -6.42 -7.04 -28.98
N MET A 430 -6.77 -6.98 -27.69
CA MET A 430 -5.96 -7.66 -26.66
C MET A 430 -6.43 -9.11 -26.41
N PRO A 431 -5.57 -10.14 -26.57
CA PRO A 431 -5.93 -11.50 -26.17
C PRO A 431 -5.99 -11.59 -24.63
N ILE A 432 -7.17 -11.91 -24.12
CA ILE A 432 -7.36 -12.33 -22.72
C ILE A 432 -7.16 -13.84 -22.68
N ALA A 433 -6.12 -14.32 -21.98
CA ALA A 433 -5.89 -15.74 -21.79
C ALA A 433 -6.78 -16.26 -20.65
N PHE A 434 -7.73 -17.14 -20.95
CA PHE A 434 -8.40 -17.97 -19.96
C PHE A 434 -7.62 -19.28 -19.78
N ARG A 435 -7.54 -19.79 -18.54
CA ARG A 435 -6.86 -21.05 -18.23
C ARG A 435 -7.63 -22.22 -18.88
N GLU A 436 -6.94 -23.04 -19.67
CA GLU A 436 -7.43 -24.35 -20.12
C GLU A 436 -7.75 -25.24 -18.91
N GLY A 437 -8.92 -25.90 -18.93
CA GLY A 437 -9.31 -26.84 -17.90
C GLY A 437 -10.77 -27.30 -17.89
N LYS A 438 -11.69 -26.57 -18.53
CA LYS A 438 -13.05 -27.05 -18.87
C LYS A 438 -13.54 -26.33 -20.12
N GLU A 439 -13.39 -26.95 -21.29
CA GLU A 439 -14.11 -26.49 -22.49
C GLU A 439 -15.61 -26.71 -22.30
N GLN A 440 -16.38 -25.64 -22.32
CA GLN A 440 -17.69 -25.69 -22.97
C GLN A 440 -17.64 -24.75 -24.16
N VAL A 441 -17.61 -25.37 -25.35
CA VAL A 441 -17.63 -24.70 -26.64
C VAL A 441 -18.93 -23.89 -26.76
N LEU A 442 -18.86 -22.57 -26.64
CA LEU A 442 -19.87 -21.68 -27.20
C LEU A 442 -19.53 -21.48 -28.67
N LYS A 443 -20.34 -22.06 -29.56
CA LYS A 443 -20.22 -21.92 -31.01
C LYS A 443 -20.11 -20.45 -31.40
N GLU A 444 -19.14 -20.16 -32.28
CA GLU A 444 -18.98 -18.87 -32.95
C GLU A 444 -20.28 -18.45 -33.64
N GLY A 445 -20.69 -17.21 -33.38
CA GLY A 445 -21.79 -16.53 -34.06
C GLY A 445 -21.48 -15.05 -34.16
N GLY A 446 -20.99 -14.64 -35.34
CA GLY A 446 -21.13 -13.33 -35.99
C GLY A 446 -20.97 -12.03 -35.17
N ALA A 447 -19.99 -11.22 -35.58
CA ALA A 447 -19.83 -9.78 -35.39
C ALA A 447 -20.86 -9.06 -34.50
N GLY A 448 -20.47 -8.79 -33.26
CA GLY A 448 -21.18 -7.95 -32.29
C GLY A 448 -20.63 -8.18 -30.88
N GLY A 449 -19.92 -7.19 -30.32
CA GLY A 449 -19.25 -7.32 -29.02
C GLY A 449 -20.17 -7.81 -27.91
N THR A 450 -19.69 -8.74 -27.09
CA THR A 450 -20.39 -9.26 -25.91
C THR A 450 -19.63 -8.81 -24.66
N PHE A 451 -20.32 -8.18 -23.71
CA PHE A 451 -19.77 -7.83 -22.39
C PHE A 451 -20.35 -8.77 -21.34
N ALA A 452 -19.52 -9.22 -20.39
CA ALA A 452 -19.94 -9.97 -19.21
C ALA A 452 -19.54 -9.18 -17.95
N TYR A 453 -20.45 -9.07 -16.99
CA TYR A 453 -20.20 -8.46 -15.68
C TYR A 453 -20.43 -9.52 -14.61
N LEU A 454 -19.49 -9.63 -13.66
CA LEU A 454 -19.66 -10.45 -12.47
C LEU A 454 -19.92 -9.53 -11.28
N ALA A 455 -21.14 -9.57 -10.76
CA ALA A 455 -21.49 -8.93 -9.48
C ALA A 455 -21.69 -10.05 -8.44
N ILE A 456 -20.98 -9.95 -7.31
CA ILE A 456 -21.14 -10.86 -6.17
C ILE A 456 -21.76 -10.04 -5.04
N SER A 457 -22.96 -10.42 -4.62
CA SER A 457 -23.63 -9.82 -3.45
C SER A 457 -23.23 -10.58 -2.19
N ALA A 458 -22.89 -9.85 -1.11
CA ALA A 458 -22.49 -10.41 0.17
C ALA A 458 -23.63 -11.11 0.95
N VAL A 459 -24.87 -11.05 0.46
CA VAL A 459 -26.02 -11.61 1.17
C VAL A 459 -26.52 -12.92 0.54
N GLU A 460 -26.33 -13.14 -0.77
CA GLU A 460 -26.58 -14.43 -1.43
C GLU A 460 -25.71 -14.54 -2.71
N PRO A 461 -25.06 -15.69 -2.99
CA PRO A 461 -24.23 -15.85 -4.18
C PRO A 461 -25.12 -16.04 -5.41
N VAL A 462 -25.44 -14.95 -6.09
CA VAL A 462 -26.16 -14.98 -7.37
C VAL A 462 -25.26 -14.39 -8.45
N ALA A 463 -24.91 -15.20 -9.44
CA ALA A 463 -24.25 -14.73 -10.66
C ALA A 463 -25.29 -14.23 -11.66
N TYR A 464 -25.12 -13.01 -12.18
CA TYR A 464 -25.95 -12.46 -13.24
C TYR A 464 -25.21 -12.51 -14.57
N PHE A 465 -25.87 -13.00 -15.61
CA PHE A 465 -25.40 -12.88 -16.99
C PHE A 465 -26.46 -12.12 -17.79
N SER A 466 -26.15 -10.93 -18.28
CA SER A 466 -26.99 -10.29 -19.30
C SER A 466 -26.37 -10.53 -20.67
N LYS A 467 -26.96 -11.43 -21.47
CA LYS A 467 -26.80 -11.38 -22.92
C LYS A 467 -27.67 -10.23 -23.41
N GLY A 468 -27.21 -9.45 -24.40
CA GLY A 468 -27.95 -8.33 -24.96
C GLY A 468 -29.24 -8.72 -25.68
N VAL A 469 -30.26 -9.24 -24.97
CA VAL A 469 -31.71 -9.04 -25.11
C VAL A 469 -32.38 -9.64 -23.84
N SER A 470 -33.02 -8.79 -23.03
CA SER A 470 -34.20 -9.04 -22.16
C SER A 470 -34.44 -10.43 -21.52
N GLU A 471 -33.43 -11.15 -21.01
CA GLU A 471 -33.62 -12.30 -20.11
C GLU A 471 -32.50 -12.36 -19.05
N SER A 472 -32.88 -12.62 -17.80
CA SER A 472 -31.97 -12.80 -16.64
C SER A 472 -31.98 -14.27 -16.21
N VAL A 473 -30.80 -14.86 -15.98
CA VAL A 473 -30.68 -16.23 -15.44
C VAL A 473 -30.13 -16.16 -14.01
N ILE A 474 -30.83 -16.77 -13.06
CA ILE A 474 -30.44 -16.88 -11.65
C ILE A 474 -30.00 -18.33 -11.40
N LEU A 475 -28.78 -18.52 -10.90
CA LEU A 475 -28.32 -19.82 -10.40
C LEU A 475 -28.27 -19.78 -8.88
N SER A 476 -28.96 -20.71 -8.23
CA SER A 476 -28.91 -20.92 -6.77
C SER A 476 -28.22 -22.26 -6.44
N PRO A 477 -27.65 -22.43 -5.24
CA PRO A 477 -27.04 -23.69 -4.81
C PRO A 477 -28.03 -24.87 -4.70
N LEU A 478 -29.34 -24.63 -4.78
CA LEU A 478 -30.41 -25.62 -4.59
C LEU A 478 -31.12 -26.05 -5.89
N GLY A 479 -30.47 -25.85 -7.04
CA GLY A 479 -30.97 -26.29 -8.35
C GLY A 479 -31.33 -25.12 -9.24
N ALA A 480 -30.93 -25.20 -10.51
CA ALA A 480 -31.17 -24.16 -11.50
C ALA A 480 -32.66 -24.08 -11.85
N LYS A 481 -33.26 -22.89 -11.73
CA LYS A 481 -34.57 -22.57 -12.30
C LYS A 481 -34.47 -21.35 -13.19
N VAL A 482 -34.91 -21.48 -14.43
CA VAL A 482 -35.03 -20.37 -15.38
C VAL A 482 -36.37 -19.68 -15.12
N VAL A 483 -36.34 -18.40 -14.74
CA VAL A 483 -37.55 -17.57 -14.61
C VAL A 483 -37.62 -16.63 -15.80
N LYS A 484 -38.73 -16.65 -16.54
CA LYS A 484 -39.00 -15.70 -17.64
C LYS A 484 -40.07 -14.70 -17.20
N GLY A 485 -39.73 -13.42 -17.12
CA GLY A 485 -40.67 -12.34 -16.81
C GLY A 485 -40.15 -10.98 -17.28
N LYS A 486 -41.03 -10.17 -17.88
CA LYS A 486 -40.78 -8.76 -18.22
C LYS A 486 -41.20 -7.90 -17.02
N ASP A 487 -40.27 -7.17 -16.41
CA ASP A 487 -40.63 -6.17 -15.41
C ASP A 487 -40.90 -4.80 -16.08
N VAL A 488 -42.08 -4.25 -15.80
CA VAL A 488 -42.47 -2.86 -16.09
C VAL A 488 -42.49 -2.13 -14.75
N VAL A 489 -41.71 -1.04 -14.66
CA VAL A 489 -41.62 -0.18 -13.47
C VAL A 489 -42.90 0.67 -13.35
N ASP A 490 -43.64 0.54 -12.24
CA ASP A 490 -44.63 1.55 -11.83
C ASP A 490 -43.91 2.64 -11.03
N ALA A 491 -43.85 3.84 -11.59
CA ALA A 491 -43.09 4.97 -11.08
C ALA A 491 -43.66 5.61 -9.79
N THR A 492 -44.72 5.06 -9.20
CA THR A 492 -45.44 5.75 -8.11
C THR A 492 -45.28 5.12 -6.72
N THR A 493 -44.78 3.88 -6.58
CA THR A 493 -44.73 3.22 -5.26
C THR A 493 -43.39 2.60 -4.84
N GLY A 494 -42.33 2.63 -5.65
CA GLY A 494 -40.96 2.34 -5.20
C GLY A 494 -40.68 0.96 -4.58
N TYR A 495 -41.57 -0.03 -4.72
CA TYR A 495 -41.38 -1.41 -4.27
C TYR A 495 -41.76 -2.41 -5.36
N TRP A 496 -40.97 -3.47 -5.50
CA TRP A 496 -41.23 -4.63 -6.35
C TRP A 496 -42.42 -5.42 -5.81
N LYS A 497 -43.53 -5.53 -6.56
CA LYS A 497 -44.63 -6.45 -6.24
C LYS A 497 -44.38 -7.79 -6.91
N LEU A 498 -44.03 -8.80 -6.12
CA LEU A 498 -44.06 -10.19 -6.55
C LEU A 498 -45.53 -10.61 -6.71
N TYR A 499 -46.00 -10.84 -7.93
CA TYR A 499 -47.28 -11.50 -8.16
C TYR A 499 -47.07 -13.01 -8.24
N GLU A 500 -47.58 -13.74 -7.25
CA GLU A 500 -47.89 -15.16 -7.39
C GLU A 500 -48.99 -15.33 -8.45
N ASN A 501 -48.74 -16.16 -9.46
CA ASN A 501 -49.78 -16.91 -10.14
C ASN A 501 -49.21 -18.24 -10.63
N ILE A 502 -49.54 -19.29 -9.87
CA ILE A 502 -49.62 -20.66 -10.36
C ILE A 502 -50.72 -20.69 -11.42
N LEU A 503 -50.45 -21.19 -12.64
CA LEU A 503 -51.38 -22.02 -13.41
C LEU A 503 -50.74 -22.56 -14.72
N GLN A 504 -50.71 -23.89 -14.79
CA GLN A 504 -50.99 -24.80 -15.91
C GLN A 504 -50.30 -24.63 -17.27
N GLY A 505 -49.57 -25.71 -17.63
CA GLY A 505 -49.71 -26.39 -18.91
C GLY A 505 -48.91 -25.80 -20.07
N ASP A 506 -47.69 -26.31 -20.29
CA ASP A 506 -47.35 -27.02 -21.52
C ASP A 506 -45.92 -27.60 -21.42
N ALA A 507 -45.77 -28.79 -21.98
CA ALA A 507 -44.56 -29.60 -21.92
C ALA A 507 -43.45 -29.04 -22.84
N MET A 508 -42.21 -28.99 -22.34
CA MET A 508 -40.99 -28.90 -23.15
C MET A 508 -39.94 -29.83 -22.54
N SER A 509 -39.20 -30.48 -23.43
CA SER A 509 -38.48 -31.75 -23.31
C SER A 509 -37.47 -31.90 -22.18
N GLU A 510 -37.44 -33.11 -21.62
CA GLU A 510 -36.36 -33.67 -20.81
C GLU A 510 -35.03 -33.63 -21.56
N ASP A 511 -34.06 -32.87 -21.06
CA ASP A 511 -32.64 -33.19 -21.19
C ASP A 511 -32.04 -33.15 -19.78
N VAL A 512 -31.89 -34.35 -19.22
CA VAL A 512 -31.36 -34.61 -17.89
C VAL A 512 -29.85 -34.38 -17.92
N ILE A 513 -29.36 -33.31 -17.28
CA ILE A 513 -27.94 -33.21 -16.91
C ILE A 513 -27.76 -34.01 -15.62
N ASN A 514 -27.30 -35.26 -15.75
CA ASN A 514 -26.79 -36.04 -14.63
C ASN A 514 -25.47 -35.42 -14.15
N VAL A 515 -25.51 -34.70 -13.04
CA VAL A 515 -24.30 -34.38 -12.27
C VAL A 515 -24.10 -35.47 -11.24
N ILE A 516 -23.04 -36.26 -11.41
CA ILE A 516 -22.58 -37.20 -10.38
C ILE A 516 -22.00 -36.37 -9.23
N VAL A 517 -22.67 -36.39 -8.09
CA VAL A 517 -22.19 -35.83 -6.82
C VAL A 517 -21.40 -36.94 -6.11
N PRO A 518 -20.11 -36.77 -5.78
CA PRO A 518 -19.47 -37.63 -4.79
C PRO A 518 -20.09 -37.28 -3.43
N THR A 519 -20.91 -38.16 -2.88
CA THR A 519 -21.44 -38.02 -1.53
C THR A 519 -20.30 -38.16 -0.52
N ALA A 520 -20.00 -37.07 0.19
CA ALA A 520 -19.28 -37.12 1.44
C ALA A 520 -20.15 -37.86 2.47
N SER A 521 -19.78 -39.08 2.80
CA SER A 521 -20.33 -39.82 3.92
C SER A 521 -19.19 -40.52 4.64
N ALA A 522 -18.68 -39.90 5.70
CA ALA A 522 -18.55 -40.53 7.02
C ALA A 522 -17.81 -39.57 7.96
N LEU A 523 -18.47 -39.32 9.08
CA LEU A 523 -17.92 -38.79 10.31
C LEU A 523 -16.72 -39.63 10.79
N LEU A 524 -15.84 -38.93 11.52
CA LEU A 524 -14.76 -39.41 12.40
C LEU A 524 -15.12 -40.69 13.21
N PRO A 525 -14.10 -41.41 13.69
CA PRO A 525 -13.47 -41.04 14.96
C PRO A 525 -12.13 -40.34 14.85
#